data_AF-A0A9W9XEG2-F1
#
_entry.id   AF-A0A9W9XEG2-F1
#
_cell.length_a   1.000
_cell.length_b   1.000
_cell.length_c   1.000
_cell.angle_alpha   90.00
_cell.angle_beta   90.00
_cell.angle_gamma   90.00
#
_symmetry.space_group_name_H-M   'P 1'
#
loop_
_entity.id
_entity.type
_entity.pdbx_description
1 polymer ?
#
loop_
_entity_poly.entity_id
_entity_poly.type
_entity_poly.pdbx_seq_one_letter_code
_entity_poly.pdbx_strand_id
1 'polypeptide(L)'
;MDSSRSSVASDETGGSQDNLQSDNMPQLKTLISYLVAAKRSLSSINHVWRANEIVTAARVALEESVTISSRTGFLRRGLNSQLRLLYNVRTEVEHISHRGRQDFADALKSLDAADAQLKSTLGTLKSTIVHASFRAEEQEPKSLRDFVDERGVEKLHTAMKQSIDRTNGARVELDTSNKRFDDELQSIKQALRNYRSATRLASSRASASSSTSSNSDSGLLALSNMPSLLQSLEAHAQEMAVLLEALVRHFDLCVTAVKHTEGGGAAARSITQDVPAQVQGTSDAMPHIGEEIHANLNAPLDPMTDAEYVEMVSVLMKDALEAEDVVAEIQDRILEMESIHERISAQRGALEAVSNATLEIHQHLSTLAITRLPQYISQAHNFTNVWNEEHDRIKSGLTELSNLHSLYEGFLDAYDSLILEVHRRSQIRSRVEKVLRDTRNKLNHLYEEDVAAREAFRVEQGDFLPSDIWPGITHAPMQVQFLRLAGGQLERVLENAQDGEPSDSTPSAAKSINTGFGEGEIIPSLPKDVVEQAYLNLKERTKAFE
;
A
#
# COMPACT_ATOMS: atom_id res chain seq x y z
N MET A 1 24.71 -27.01 107.67
CA MET A 1 24.42 -28.43 107.40
C MET A 1 25.23 -28.79 106.17
N ASP A 2 26.36 -29.47 106.16
CA ASP A 2 27.33 -30.03 107.13
C ASP A 2 28.64 -30.10 106.31
N SER A 3 29.78 -29.51 106.67
CA SER A 3 30.72 -29.89 107.74
C SER A 3 31.14 -31.36 107.75
N SER A 4 32.32 -31.65 107.17
CA SER A 4 33.36 -32.61 107.62
C SER A 4 34.52 -32.50 106.61
N ARG A 5 35.66 -31.83 106.85
CA ARG A 5 36.68 -31.94 107.91
C ARG A 5 37.15 -33.38 108.15
N SER A 6 38.25 -33.73 107.46
CA SER A 6 39.29 -34.62 107.96
C SER A 6 40.64 -34.04 107.54
N SER A 7 41.56 -34.00 108.50
CA SER A 7 42.89 -33.40 108.45
C SER A 7 43.87 -34.34 109.16
N VAL A 8 45.16 -34.17 108.85
CA VAL A 8 46.37 -34.70 109.53
C VAL A 8 46.89 -36.03 108.95
N ALA A 9 48.18 -36.24 108.62
CA ALA A 9 49.33 -35.37 108.36
C ALA A 9 50.48 -36.25 107.78
N SER A 10 51.40 -35.58 107.08
CA SER A 10 52.86 -35.81 106.98
C SER A 10 53.40 -37.21 106.66
N ASP A 11 54.08 -37.33 105.51
CA ASP A 11 55.55 -37.42 105.56
C ASP A 11 56.19 -36.86 104.28
N GLU A 12 57.34 -36.21 104.46
CA GLU A 12 58.13 -35.56 103.43
C GLU A 12 58.96 -36.59 102.65
N THR A 13 58.92 -36.54 101.32
CA THR A 13 60.10 -36.84 100.50
C THR A 13 60.09 -35.95 99.28
N GLY A 14 61.08 -35.05 99.22
CA GLY A 14 61.33 -34.18 98.09
C GLY A 14 61.65 -34.94 96.81
N GLY A 15 61.33 -34.30 95.68
CA GLY A 15 61.64 -34.82 94.36
C GLY A 15 60.99 -33.97 93.27
N SER A 16 61.69 -32.92 92.87
CA SER A 16 61.68 -32.34 91.52
C SER A 16 60.34 -31.80 90.98
N GLN A 17 60.12 -30.50 91.23
CA GLN A 17 59.56 -29.61 90.21
C GLN A 17 60.50 -29.57 88.98
N ASP A 18 59.93 -29.26 87.81
CA ASP A 18 60.55 -29.14 86.48
C ASP A 18 60.62 -30.41 85.62
N ASN A 19 59.48 -30.84 85.06
CA ASN A 19 59.48 -31.49 83.73
C ASN A 19 58.08 -31.58 83.04
N LEU A 20 57.38 -30.46 82.82
CA LEU A 20 56.04 -30.49 82.16
C LEU A 20 55.82 -29.45 81.05
N GLN A 21 56.88 -28.94 80.41
CA GLN A 21 56.74 -28.00 79.27
C GLN A 21 57.59 -28.31 78.03
N SER A 22 58.25 -29.47 77.97
CA SER A 22 59.18 -29.84 76.88
C SER A 22 58.66 -30.92 75.92
N ASP A 23 57.38 -31.32 75.98
CA ASP A 23 56.85 -32.46 75.22
C ASP A 23 55.76 -32.10 74.17
N ASN A 24 55.61 -30.82 73.82
CA ASN A 24 54.64 -30.36 72.80
C ASN A 24 55.29 -29.55 71.67
N MET A 25 56.53 -29.86 71.29
CA MET A 25 57.12 -29.32 70.06
C MET A 25 56.80 -30.29 68.90
N PRO A 26 56.09 -29.88 67.83
CA PRO A 26 55.78 -30.77 66.74
C PRO A 26 57.07 -31.23 66.04
N GLN A 27 57.19 -32.54 65.85
CA GLN A 27 58.33 -33.14 65.17
C GLN A 27 58.39 -32.65 63.71
N LEU A 28 59.60 -32.50 63.16
CA LEU A 28 59.88 -32.09 61.77
C LEU A 28 58.99 -32.81 60.74
N LYS A 29 58.66 -34.09 60.98
CA LYS A 29 57.77 -34.89 60.11
C LYS A 29 56.35 -34.32 60.02
N THR A 30 55.79 -33.84 61.13
CA THR A 30 54.44 -33.25 61.20
C THR A 30 54.40 -31.91 60.46
N LEU A 31 55.47 -31.12 60.58
CA LEU A 31 55.60 -29.84 59.89
C LEU A 31 55.77 -30.02 58.38
N ILE A 32 56.51 -31.05 57.95
CA ILE A 32 56.60 -31.46 56.54
C ILE A 32 55.24 -31.91 56.01
N SER A 33 54.44 -32.66 56.78
CA SER A 33 53.09 -33.04 56.34
C SER A 33 52.17 -31.83 56.18
N TYR A 34 52.24 -30.84 57.07
CA TYR A 34 51.49 -29.59 56.92
C TYR A 34 51.95 -28.78 55.71
N LEU A 35 53.26 -28.71 55.44
CA LEU A 35 53.79 -28.05 54.24
C LEU A 35 53.30 -28.74 52.95
N VAL A 36 53.25 -30.07 52.91
CA VAL A 36 52.73 -30.82 51.75
C VAL A 36 51.21 -30.63 51.60
N ALA A 37 50.46 -30.61 52.70
CA ALA A 37 49.03 -30.33 52.69
C ALA A 37 48.75 -28.90 52.21
N ALA A 38 49.45 -27.90 52.74
CA ALA A 38 49.36 -26.50 52.31
C ALA A 38 49.71 -26.34 50.83
N LYS A 39 50.75 -27.03 50.33
CA LYS A 39 51.10 -27.06 48.90
C LYS A 39 49.97 -27.63 48.05
N ARG A 40 49.34 -28.72 48.49
CA ARG A 40 48.18 -29.31 47.79
C ARG A 40 47.01 -28.33 47.78
N SER A 41 46.72 -27.71 48.92
CA SER A 41 45.66 -26.72 49.03
C SER A 41 45.91 -25.53 48.11
N LEU A 42 47.17 -25.08 47.94
CA LEU A 42 47.56 -24.00 47.02
C LEU A 42 47.22 -24.27 45.55
N SER A 43 46.94 -25.53 45.17
CA SER A 43 46.40 -25.84 43.83
C SER A 43 45.04 -25.18 43.56
N SER A 44 44.35 -24.70 44.61
CA SER A 44 43.14 -23.88 44.53
C SER A 44 43.34 -22.55 43.79
N ILE A 45 44.59 -22.12 43.57
CA ILE A 45 44.93 -20.98 42.72
C ILE A 45 44.30 -21.08 41.34
N ASN A 46 44.19 -22.28 40.77
CA ASN A 46 43.56 -22.51 39.46
C ASN A 46 42.06 -22.13 39.46
N HIS A 47 41.37 -22.36 40.57
CA HIS A 47 39.96 -21.95 40.72
C HIS A 47 39.82 -20.43 40.78
N VAL A 48 40.78 -19.73 41.41
CA VAL A 48 40.79 -18.25 41.45
C VAL A 48 41.14 -17.66 40.07
N TRP A 49 42.07 -18.25 39.33
CA TRP A 49 42.33 -17.87 37.93
C TRP A 49 41.06 -18.01 37.08
N ARG A 50 40.37 -19.15 37.21
CA ARG A 50 39.10 -19.39 36.53
C ARG A 50 38.01 -18.39 36.96
N ALA A 51 37.94 -18.05 38.24
CA ALA A 51 37.03 -17.03 38.75
C ALA A 51 37.26 -15.67 38.06
N ASN A 52 38.51 -15.24 37.92
CA ASN A 52 38.85 -14.00 37.22
C ASN A 52 38.49 -14.06 35.72
N GLU A 53 38.73 -15.19 35.06
CA GLU A 53 38.29 -15.43 33.68
C GLU A 53 36.76 -15.31 33.54
N ILE A 54 36.02 -15.88 34.49
CA ILE A 54 34.55 -15.80 34.51
C ILE A 54 34.08 -14.34 34.69
N VAL A 55 34.67 -13.57 35.61
CA VAL A 55 34.29 -12.16 35.83
C VAL A 55 34.60 -11.33 34.58
N THR A 56 35.78 -11.48 34.01
CA THR A 56 36.17 -10.76 32.79
C THR A 56 35.26 -11.12 31.60
N ALA A 57 34.96 -12.40 31.39
CA ALA A 57 34.01 -12.85 30.38
C ALA A 57 32.59 -12.31 30.63
N ALA A 58 32.13 -12.25 31.89
CA ALA A 58 30.83 -11.70 32.25
C ALA A 58 30.75 -10.18 31.99
N ARG A 59 31.82 -9.42 32.24
CA ARG A 59 31.91 -7.98 31.90
C ARG A 59 31.76 -7.76 30.40
N VAL A 60 32.53 -8.49 29.59
CA VAL A 60 32.45 -8.40 28.12
C VAL A 60 31.04 -8.77 27.63
N ALA A 61 30.44 -9.84 28.15
CA ALA A 61 29.08 -10.24 27.80
C ALA A 61 28.02 -9.18 28.16
N LEU A 62 28.21 -8.43 29.26
CA LEU A 62 27.34 -7.31 29.63
C LEU A 62 27.49 -6.15 28.66
N GLU A 63 28.71 -5.75 28.31
CA GLU A 63 28.98 -4.67 27.36
C GLU A 63 28.34 -4.97 25.99
N GLU A 64 28.56 -6.19 25.48
CA GLU A 64 27.92 -6.69 24.25
C GLU A 64 26.38 -6.64 24.37
N SER A 65 25.84 -7.11 25.49
CA SER A 65 24.39 -7.14 25.71
C SER A 65 23.77 -5.73 25.77
N VAL A 66 24.44 -4.75 26.38
CA VAL A 66 23.97 -3.36 26.42
C VAL A 66 23.98 -2.75 25.00
N THR A 67 25.03 -3.00 24.22
CA THR A 67 25.10 -2.50 22.84
C THR A 67 24.04 -3.14 21.94
N ILE A 68 23.83 -4.46 22.03
CA ILE A 68 22.81 -5.17 21.24
C ILE A 68 21.41 -4.70 21.63
N SER A 69 21.13 -4.53 22.93
CA SER A 69 19.83 -4.08 23.41
C SER A 69 19.50 -2.66 22.97
N SER A 70 20.46 -1.73 23.10
CA SER A 70 20.26 -0.34 22.67
C SER A 70 20.02 -0.24 21.16
N ARG A 71 20.80 -0.97 20.34
CA ARG A 71 20.62 -1.06 18.89
C ARG A 71 19.26 -1.68 18.52
N THR A 72 18.91 -2.80 19.16
CA THR A 72 17.63 -3.49 18.94
C THR A 72 16.45 -2.60 19.34
N GLY A 73 16.55 -1.88 20.46
CA GLY A 73 15.54 -0.94 20.93
C GLY A 73 15.37 0.28 20.02
N PHE A 74 16.46 0.78 19.44
CA PHE A 74 16.41 1.82 18.40
C PHE A 74 15.73 1.30 17.13
N LEU A 75 16.16 0.15 16.61
CA LEU A 75 15.57 -0.48 15.42
C LEU A 75 14.07 -0.75 15.63
N ARG A 76 13.66 -1.26 16.79
CA ARG A 76 12.25 -1.51 17.12
C ARG A 76 11.38 -0.26 17.04
N ARG A 77 11.88 0.88 17.52
CA ARG A 77 11.17 2.17 17.41
C ARG A 77 11.05 2.62 15.95
N GLY A 78 12.13 2.49 15.18
CA GLY A 78 12.14 2.77 13.74
C GLY A 78 11.17 1.88 12.95
N LEU A 79 11.19 0.57 13.20
CA LEU A 79 10.32 -0.41 12.57
C LEU A 79 8.84 -0.14 12.82
N ASN A 80 8.47 0.22 14.04
CA ASN A 80 7.08 0.60 14.34
C ASN A 80 6.63 1.82 13.54
N SER A 81 7.50 2.82 13.38
CA SER A 81 7.21 4.00 12.55
C SER A 81 7.07 3.63 11.07
N GLN A 82 8.01 2.85 10.54
CA GLN A 82 7.99 2.40 9.14
C GLN A 82 6.79 1.50 8.84
N LEU A 83 6.40 0.63 9.78
CA LEU A 83 5.22 -0.21 9.65
C LEU A 83 3.93 0.63 9.62
N ARG A 84 3.82 1.65 10.48
CA ARG A 84 2.69 2.60 10.44
C ARG A 84 2.61 3.30 9.08
N LEU A 85 3.74 3.79 8.57
CA LEU A 85 3.79 4.41 7.25
C LEU A 85 3.36 3.43 6.15
N LEU A 86 3.82 2.19 6.20
CA LEU A 86 3.44 1.16 5.24
C LEU A 86 1.94 0.87 5.24
N TYR A 87 1.33 0.77 6.43
CA TYR A 87 -0.13 0.64 6.57
C TYR A 87 -0.87 1.85 6.01
N ASN A 88 -0.37 3.07 6.25
CA ASN A 88 -0.96 4.28 5.70
C ASN A 88 -0.89 4.28 4.15
N VAL A 89 0.25 3.88 3.57
CA VAL A 89 0.35 3.74 2.10
C VAL A 89 -0.63 2.70 1.59
N ARG A 90 -0.77 1.56 2.28
CA ARG A 90 -1.73 0.52 1.89
C ARG A 90 -3.18 1.02 1.93
N THR A 91 -3.56 1.80 2.93
CA THR A 91 -4.92 2.37 3.03
C THR A 91 -5.18 3.38 1.93
N GLU A 92 -4.20 4.22 1.59
CA GLU A 92 -4.33 5.18 0.48
C GLU A 92 -4.49 4.46 -0.87
N VAL A 93 -3.69 3.42 -1.14
CA VAL A 93 -3.81 2.61 -2.36
C VAL A 93 -5.18 1.91 -2.41
N GLU A 94 -5.70 1.45 -1.27
CA GLU A 94 -7.05 0.89 -1.19
C GLU A 94 -8.12 1.91 -1.54
N HIS A 95 -7.97 3.11 -0.98
CA HIS A 95 -8.90 4.20 -1.19
C HIS A 95 -8.93 4.63 -2.65
N ILE A 96 -7.77 4.69 -3.32
CA ILE A 96 -7.67 4.94 -4.78
C ILE A 96 -8.43 3.86 -5.56
N SER A 97 -8.23 2.58 -5.22
CA SER A 97 -8.93 1.47 -5.87
C SER A 97 -10.45 1.56 -5.66
N HIS A 98 -10.91 1.84 -4.44
CA HIS A 98 -12.33 1.96 -4.13
C HIS A 98 -12.98 3.15 -4.82
N ARG A 99 -12.34 4.33 -4.76
CA ARG A 99 -12.83 5.54 -5.44
C ARG A 99 -12.94 5.29 -6.95
N GLY A 100 -11.89 4.78 -7.59
CA GLY A 100 -11.92 4.50 -9.03
C GLY A 100 -12.98 3.47 -9.42
N ARG A 101 -13.24 2.45 -8.57
CA ARG A 101 -14.32 1.48 -8.80
C ARG A 101 -15.71 2.12 -8.70
N GLN A 102 -15.91 2.99 -7.72
CA GLN A 102 -17.18 3.68 -7.53
C GLN A 102 -17.45 4.64 -8.70
N ASP A 103 -16.47 5.48 -9.02
CA ASP A 103 -16.59 6.45 -10.11
C ASP A 103 -16.84 5.76 -11.46
N PHE A 104 -16.19 4.61 -11.70
CA PHE A 104 -16.43 3.80 -12.90
C PHE A 104 -17.83 3.20 -12.94
N ALA A 105 -18.35 2.71 -11.81
CA ALA A 105 -19.71 2.18 -11.73
C ALA A 105 -20.75 3.27 -12.02
N ASP A 106 -20.53 4.49 -11.52
CA ASP A 106 -21.41 5.64 -11.76
C ASP A 106 -21.35 6.10 -13.22
N ALA A 107 -20.16 6.12 -13.83
CA ALA A 107 -19.97 6.42 -15.25
C ALA A 107 -20.66 5.37 -16.14
N LEU A 108 -20.51 4.08 -15.83
CA LEU A 108 -21.14 2.99 -16.57
C LEU A 108 -22.68 3.08 -16.50
N LYS A 109 -23.23 3.37 -15.32
CA LYS A 109 -24.67 3.56 -15.15
C LYS A 109 -25.21 4.73 -16.00
N SER A 110 -24.44 5.81 -16.08
CA SER A 110 -24.81 6.99 -16.89
C SER A 110 -24.75 6.67 -18.38
N LEU A 111 -23.75 5.91 -18.80
CA LEU A 111 -23.60 5.42 -20.17
C LEU A 111 -24.73 4.48 -20.59
N ASP A 112 -25.07 3.50 -19.75
CA ASP A 112 -26.16 2.55 -20.01
C ASP A 112 -27.51 3.27 -20.14
N ALA A 113 -27.73 4.33 -19.35
CA ALA A 113 -28.93 5.15 -19.43
C ALA A 113 -29.03 5.92 -20.76
N ALA A 114 -27.93 6.55 -21.21
CA ALA A 114 -27.90 7.26 -22.48
C ALA A 114 -28.03 6.32 -23.69
N ASP A 115 -27.40 5.15 -23.62
CA ASP A 115 -27.55 4.11 -24.64
C ASP A 115 -28.99 3.59 -24.73
N ALA A 116 -29.65 3.36 -23.59
CA ALA A 116 -31.05 2.96 -23.55
C ALA A 116 -31.97 4.02 -24.19
N GLN A 117 -31.72 5.31 -23.94
CA GLN A 117 -32.45 6.42 -24.56
C GLN A 117 -32.26 6.46 -26.07
N LEU A 118 -31.02 6.30 -26.55
CA LEU A 118 -30.71 6.27 -27.99
C LEU A 118 -31.34 5.05 -28.69
N LYS A 119 -31.29 3.87 -28.06
CA LYS A 119 -31.95 2.67 -28.59
C LYS A 119 -33.46 2.82 -28.67
N SER A 120 -34.06 3.50 -27.69
CA SER A 120 -35.49 3.83 -27.71
C SER A 120 -35.85 4.72 -28.89
N THR A 121 -35.06 5.77 -29.17
CA THR A 121 -35.31 6.67 -30.31
C THR A 121 -35.02 6.02 -31.67
N LEU A 122 -33.99 5.18 -31.78
CA LEU A 122 -33.78 4.35 -32.97
C LEU A 122 -34.92 3.35 -33.17
N GLY A 123 -35.50 2.84 -32.09
CA GLY A 123 -36.70 1.99 -32.09
C GLY A 123 -37.92 2.71 -32.66
N THR A 124 -38.18 3.94 -32.21
CA THR A 124 -39.28 4.76 -32.76
C THR A 124 -39.04 5.09 -34.23
N LEU A 125 -37.82 5.50 -34.62
CA LEU A 125 -37.44 5.71 -36.03
C LEU A 125 -37.64 4.48 -36.93
N LYS A 126 -37.48 3.27 -36.38
CA LYS A 126 -37.74 2.01 -37.10
C LYS A 126 -39.23 1.69 -37.22
N SER A 127 -40.04 2.10 -36.26
CA SER A 127 -41.49 1.89 -36.31
C SER A 127 -42.20 2.90 -37.22
N THR A 128 -41.60 4.07 -37.46
CA THR A 128 -42.18 5.13 -38.28
C THR A 128 -41.88 4.89 -39.77
N ILE A 129 -42.88 4.35 -40.47
CA ILE A 129 -42.82 4.09 -41.91
C ILE A 129 -43.02 5.39 -42.69
N VAL A 130 -42.17 5.64 -43.70
CA VAL A 130 -42.33 6.81 -44.57
C VAL A 130 -43.59 6.67 -45.43
N HIS A 131 -44.43 7.69 -45.47
CA HIS A 131 -45.71 7.64 -46.20
C HIS A 131 -45.48 7.39 -47.71
N ALA A 132 -46.35 6.59 -48.34
CA ALA A 132 -46.21 6.16 -49.73
C ALA A 132 -46.15 7.33 -50.73
N SER A 133 -46.82 8.44 -50.43
CA SER A 133 -46.83 9.66 -51.25
C SER A 133 -45.47 10.36 -51.39
N PHE A 134 -44.49 10.03 -50.52
CA PHE A 134 -43.12 10.54 -50.62
C PHE A 134 -42.18 9.58 -51.35
N ARG A 135 -42.69 8.43 -51.81
CA ARG A 135 -41.92 7.41 -52.51
C ARG A 135 -42.27 7.41 -54.00
N ALA A 136 -41.29 7.07 -54.83
CA ALA A 136 -41.55 6.73 -56.22
C ALA A 136 -42.34 5.40 -56.31
N GLU A 137 -43.21 5.25 -57.31
CA GLU A 137 -44.22 4.17 -57.41
C GLU A 137 -43.62 2.74 -57.38
N GLU A 138 -42.30 2.58 -57.55
CA GLU A 138 -41.60 1.29 -57.63
C GLU A 138 -40.70 0.96 -56.41
N GLN A 139 -40.67 1.79 -55.35
CA GLN A 139 -39.78 1.57 -54.19
C GLN A 139 -40.45 0.86 -52.99
N GLU A 140 -39.70 -0.07 -52.38
CA GLU A 140 -40.05 -0.76 -51.13
C GLU A 140 -40.32 0.22 -49.96
N PRO A 141 -41.12 -0.19 -48.95
CA PRO A 141 -41.36 0.62 -47.75
C PRO A 141 -40.10 0.83 -46.93
N LYS A 142 -39.57 2.05 -47.01
CA LYS A 142 -38.46 2.53 -46.18
C LYS A 142 -38.97 3.10 -44.86
N SER A 143 -38.25 2.82 -43.78
CA SER A 143 -38.46 3.44 -42.47
C SER A 143 -37.63 4.72 -42.35
N LEU A 144 -37.97 5.62 -41.43
CA LEU A 144 -37.13 6.79 -41.16
C LEU A 144 -35.69 6.40 -40.78
N ARG A 145 -35.51 5.26 -40.09
CA ARG A 145 -34.20 4.68 -39.79
C ARG A 145 -33.31 4.46 -41.03
N ASP A 146 -33.88 4.14 -42.20
CA ASP A 146 -33.09 3.88 -43.41
C ASP A 146 -32.42 5.15 -43.98
N PHE A 147 -32.85 6.33 -43.52
CA PHE A 147 -32.29 7.63 -43.90
C PHE A 147 -31.21 8.11 -42.91
N VAL A 148 -30.95 7.34 -41.85
CA VAL A 148 -30.02 7.67 -40.78
C VAL A 148 -28.72 6.87 -40.93
N ASP A 149 -27.56 7.52 -40.82
CA ASP A 149 -26.27 6.84 -40.81
C ASP A 149 -25.93 6.32 -39.40
N GLU A 150 -26.01 5.00 -39.22
CA GLU A 150 -25.69 4.33 -37.94
C GLU A 150 -24.19 4.09 -37.74
N ARG A 151 -23.35 4.33 -38.75
CA ARG A 151 -21.90 4.12 -38.64
C ARG A 151 -21.28 4.96 -37.52
N GLY A 152 -21.86 6.13 -37.23
CA GLY A 152 -21.46 6.97 -36.10
C GLY A 152 -21.73 6.30 -34.75
N VAL A 153 -22.92 5.71 -34.60
CA VAL A 153 -23.35 4.97 -33.40
C VAL A 153 -22.44 3.76 -33.16
N GLU A 154 -22.16 2.98 -34.21
CA GLU A 154 -21.30 1.80 -34.12
C GLU A 154 -19.87 2.15 -33.73
N LYS A 155 -19.28 3.20 -34.35
CA LYS A 155 -17.96 3.69 -33.99
C LYS A 155 -17.91 4.13 -32.53
N LEU A 156 -18.91 4.86 -32.07
CA LEU A 156 -19.00 5.31 -30.69
C LEU A 156 -19.10 4.15 -29.70
N HIS A 157 -19.93 3.14 -29.99
CA HIS A 157 -19.99 1.91 -29.20
C HIS A 157 -18.66 1.17 -29.13
N THR A 158 -17.98 1.02 -30.27
CA THR A 158 -16.68 0.32 -30.28
C THR A 158 -15.61 1.08 -29.51
N ALA A 159 -15.57 2.42 -29.62
CA ALA A 159 -14.66 3.26 -28.85
C ALA A 159 -14.93 3.17 -27.35
N MET A 160 -16.20 3.22 -26.96
CA MET A 160 -16.63 3.11 -25.56
C MET A 160 -16.31 1.72 -24.98
N LYS A 161 -16.53 0.66 -25.75
CA LYS A 161 -16.17 -0.70 -25.36
C LYS A 161 -14.66 -0.85 -25.13
N GLN A 162 -13.84 -0.29 -26.02
CA GLN A 162 -12.38 -0.29 -25.83
C GLN A 162 -11.97 0.48 -24.58
N SER A 163 -12.65 1.58 -24.27
CA SER A 163 -12.42 2.36 -23.05
C SER A 163 -12.70 1.54 -21.79
N ILE A 164 -13.86 0.88 -21.76
CA ILE A 164 -14.27 -0.05 -20.69
C ILE A 164 -13.25 -1.19 -20.52
N ASP A 165 -12.82 -1.81 -21.63
CA ASP A 165 -11.86 -2.91 -21.59
C ASP A 165 -10.49 -2.48 -21.04
N ARG A 166 -10.02 -1.28 -21.40
CA ARG A 166 -8.77 -0.70 -20.86
C ARG A 166 -8.88 -0.40 -19.37
N THR A 167 -9.97 0.21 -18.91
CA THR A 167 -10.21 0.47 -17.49
C THR A 167 -10.30 -0.84 -16.69
N ASN A 168 -10.99 -1.85 -17.21
CA ASN A 168 -11.07 -3.17 -16.59
C ASN A 168 -9.70 -3.87 -16.52
N GLY A 169 -8.89 -3.76 -17.58
CA GLY A 169 -7.52 -4.27 -17.59
C GLY A 169 -6.66 -3.64 -16.49
N ALA A 170 -6.62 -2.30 -16.43
CA ALA A 170 -5.89 -1.57 -15.41
C ALA A 170 -6.39 -1.89 -13.98
N ARG A 171 -7.70 -2.11 -13.81
CA ARG A 171 -8.29 -2.53 -12.54
C ARG A 171 -7.81 -3.92 -12.11
N VAL A 172 -7.79 -4.89 -13.01
CA VAL A 172 -7.31 -6.26 -12.71
C VAL A 172 -5.83 -6.25 -12.32
N GLU A 173 -5.03 -5.43 -13.00
CA GLU A 173 -3.62 -5.24 -12.64
C GLU A 173 -3.45 -4.63 -11.25
N LEU A 174 -4.21 -3.57 -10.92
CA LEU A 174 -4.21 -2.96 -9.59
C LEU A 174 -4.67 -3.94 -8.51
N ASP A 175 -5.75 -4.69 -8.73
CA ASP A 175 -6.26 -5.68 -7.76
C ASP A 175 -5.24 -6.80 -7.53
N THR A 176 -4.53 -7.23 -8.57
CA THR A 176 -3.44 -8.21 -8.45
C THR A 176 -2.26 -7.64 -7.67
N SER A 177 -1.90 -6.38 -7.92
CA SER A 177 -0.88 -5.64 -7.17
C SER A 177 -1.24 -5.53 -5.68
N ASN A 178 -2.49 -5.18 -5.37
CA ASN A 178 -2.98 -5.06 -4.00
C ASN A 178 -2.95 -6.38 -3.25
N LYS A 179 -3.35 -7.49 -3.87
CA LYS A 179 -3.23 -8.83 -3.27
C LYS A 179 -1.79 -9.18 -2.91
N ARG A 180 -0.85 -8.92 -3.82
CA ARG A 180 0.59 -9.15 -3.57
C ARG A 180 1.10 -8.29 -2.41
N PHE A 181 0.65 -7.04 -2.32
CA PHE A 181 1.00 -6.18 -1.19
C PHE A 181 0.40 -6.74 0.13
N ASP A 182 -0.84 -7.22 0.12
CA ASP A 182 -1.45 -7.86 1.30
C ASP A 182 -0.70 -9.13 1.75
N ASP A 183 -0.26 -9.96 0.80
CA ASP A 183 0.54 -11.15 1.07
C ASP A 183 1.87 -10.80 1.76
N GLU A 184 2.55 -9.76 1.28
CA GLU A 184 3.79 -9.26 1.90
C GLU A 184 3.55 -8.72 3.31
N LEU A 185 2.46 -7.98 3.51
CA LEU A 185 2.08 -7.46 4.81
C LEU A 185 1.74 -8.58 5.81
N GLN A 186 1.13 -9.65 5.32
CA GLN A 186 0.88 -10.86 6.10
C GLN A 186 2.20 -11.59 6.46
N SER A 187 3.16 -11.65 5.54
CA SER A 187 4.49 -12.19 5.83
C SER A 187 5.22 -11.38 6.91
N ILE A 188 5.19 -10.04 6.83
CA ILE A 188 5.76 -9.15 7.86
C ILE A 188 5.06 -9.37 9.21
N LYS A 189 3.73 -9.51 9.20
CA LYS A 189 2.95 -9.81 10.41
C LYS A 189 3.36 -11.16 11.03
N GLN A 190 3.67 -12.16 10.21
CA GLN A 190 4.17 -13.45 10.69
C GLN A 190 5.58 -13.32 11.28
N ALA A 191 6.48 -12.59 10.62
CA ALA A 191 7.82 -12.31 11.16
C ALA A 191 7.74 -11.57 12.51
N LEU A 192 6.83 -10.60 12.65
CA LEU A 192 6.57 -9.90 13.93
C LEU A 192 6.01 -10.83 15.01
N ARG A 193 5.21 -11.84 14.65
CA ARG A 193 4.75 -12.87 15.61
C ARG A 193 5.91 -13.75 16.08
N ASN A 194 6.79 -14.16 15.17
CA ASN A 194 7.97 -14.94 15.49
C ASN A 194 8.89 -14.14 16.43
N TYR A 195 9.14 -12.86 16.15
CA TYR A 195 9.84 -11.95 17.06
C TYR A 195 9.20 -11.90 18.45
N ARG A 196 7.88 -11.65 18.54
CA ARG A 196 7.18 -11.62 19.84
C ARG A 196 7.32 -12.93 20.60
N SER A 197 7.30 -14.07 19.90
CA SER A 197 7.51 -15.38 20.52
C SER A 197 8.93 -15.54 21.05
N ALA A 198 9.96 -15.11 20.29
CA ALA A 198 11.35 -15.10 20.73
C ALA A 198 11.57 -14.19 21.94
N THR A 199 10.98 -12.99 21.93
CA THR A 199 11.02 -12.08 23.08
C THR A 199 10.33 -12.66 24.30
N ARG A 200 9.16 -13.31 24.14
CA ARG A 200 8.44 -13.94 25.25
C ARG A 200 9.23 -15.10 25.85
N LEU A 201 9.88 -15.92 25.02
CA LEU A 201 10.76 -17.00 25.47
C LEU A 201 11.95 -16.43 26.26
N ALA A 202 12.58 -15.35 25.76
CA ALA A 202 13.65 -14.64 26.46
C ALA A 202 13.20 -14.09 27.83
N SER A 203 12.00 -13.50 27.92
CA SER A 203 11.45 -13.00 29.19
C SER A 203 11.05 -14.12 30.16
N SER A 204 10.47 -15.21 29.66
CA SER A 204 10.04 -16.34 30.51
C SER A 204 11.19 -17.05 31.22
N ARG A 205 12.39 -17.07 30.61
CA ARG A 205 13.60 -17.62 31.23
C ARG A 205 14.20 -16.69 32.29
N ALA A 206 13.90 -15.39 32.24
CA ALA A 206 14.35 -14.40 33.22
C ALA A 206 13.39 -14.25 34.42
N SER A 207 12.11 -14.62 34.27
CA SER A 207 11.04 -14.38 35.26
C SER A 207 10.61 -15.63 36.03
N ALA A 208 11.54 -16.51 36.40
CA ALA A 208 11.26 -17.56 37.39
C ALA A 208 10.93 -17.00 38.79
N SER A 209 11.11 -15.69 39.01
CA SER A 209 10.86 -15.02 40.28
C SER A 209 10.51 -13.54 40.08
N SER A 210 9.30 -13.23 39.59
CA SER A 210 8.58 -11.97 39.82
C SER A 210 7.23 -11.97 39.11
N SER A 211 6.16 -12.13 39.88
CA SER A 211 4.78 -11.98 39.43
C SER A 211 4.34 -10.51 39.52
N THR A 212 4.56 -9.71 38.48
CA THR A 212 3.85 -8.44 38.31
C THR A 212 3.42 -8.25 36.87
N SER A 213 2.11 -8.15 36.69
CA SER A 213 1.44 -7.89 35.43
C SER A 213 1.41 -6.39 35.14
N SER A 214 2.27 -5.90 34.26
CA SER A 214 2.12 -4.57 33.65
C SER A 214 2.39 -4.62 32.15
N ASN A 215 1.28 -4.54 31.40
CA ASN A 215 1.28 -4.37 29.96
C ASN A 215 1.67 -2.93 29.61
N SER A 216 2.95 -2.68 29.34
CA SER A 216 3.40 -1.69 28.34
C SER A 216 4.92 -1.70 28.20
N ASP A 217 5.38 -1.89 26.97
CA ASP A 217 6.70 -1.57 26.40
C ASP A 217 8.00 -2.09 27.06
N SER A 218 7.89 -2.88 28.13
CA SER A 218 9.00 -3.31 29.00
C SER A 218 9.77 -4.56 28.53
N GLY A 219 9.77 -4.84 27.23
CA GLY A 219 10.35 -6.08 26.66
C GLY A 219 11.88 -6.20 26.70
N LEU A 220 12.59 -5.16 27.16
CA LEU A 220 14.05 -5.17 27.35
C LEU A 220 14.46 -5.15 28.85
N LEU A 221 13.52 -5.41 29.77
CA LEU A 221 13.82 -5.59 31.20
C LEU A 221 14.74 -6.80 31.50
N ALA A 222 15.11 -7.61 30.50
CA ALA A 222 16.09 -8.68 30.70
C ALA A 222 17.44 -8.12 31.21
N LEU A 223 17.87 -6.93 30.75
CA LEU A 223 19.12 -6.32 31.23
C LEU A 223 19.09 -5.86 32.69
N SER A 224 17.94 -5.80 33.38
CA SER A 224 17.93 -5.30 34.76
C SER A 224 18.64 -6.24 35.74
N ASN A 225 18.71 -7.54 35.42
CA ASN A 225 19.28 -8.54 36.32
C ASN A 225 20.75 -8.84 36.00
N MET A 226 21.25 -8.55 34.80
CA MET A 226 22.67 -8.84 34.49
C MET A 226 23.67 -8.05 35.36
N PRO A 227 23.45 -6.75 35.65
CA PRO A 227 24.32 -5.99 36.56
C PRO A 227 24.37 -6.54 37.98
N SER A 228 23.25 -7.01 38.54
CA SER A 228 23.22 -7.63 39.87
C SER A 228 23.93 -8.99 39.89
N LEU A 229 23.81 -9.77 38.80
CA LEU A 229 24.58 -11.01 38.63
C LEU A 229 26.08 -10.76 38.55
N LEU A 230 26.48 -9.69 37.89
CA LEU A 230 27.88 -9.29 37.79
C LEU A 230 28.43 -8.82 39.14
N GLN A 231 27.66 -8.04 39.91
CA GLN A 231 28.05 -7.66 41.27
C GLN A 231 28.19 -8.89 42.20
N SER A 232 27.34 -9.90 42.03
CA SER A 232 27.47 -11.18 42.76
C SER A 232 28.74 -11.93 42.36
N LEU A 233 29.07 -11.97 41.07
CA LEU A 233 30.31 -12.58 40.55
C LEU A 233 31.55 -11.86 41.09
N GLU A 234 31.56 -10.53 41.13
CA GLU A 234 32.64 -9.73 41.70
C GLU A 234 32.81 -10.00 43.20
N ALA A 235 31.71 -10.12 43.95
CA ALA A 235 31.75 -10.47 45.38
C ALA A 235 32.37 -11.86 45.61
N HIS A 236 31.93 -12.89 44.87
CA HIS A 236 32.52 -14.24 44.98
C HIS A 236 34.00 -14.26 44.58
N ALA A 237 34.39 -13.54 43.53
CA ALA A 237 35.79 -13.45 43.13
C ALA A 237 36.66 -12.75 44.19
N GLN A 238 36.13 -11.71 44.85
CA GLN A 238 36.80 -11.02 45.95
C GLN A 238 36.96 -11.94 47.17
N GLU A 239 35.90 -12.66 47.55
CA GLU A 239 35.95 -13.65 48.64
C GLU A 239 36.97 -14.76 48.35
N MET A 240 36.96 -15.33 47.13
CA MET A 240 37.95 -16.34 46.72
C MET A 240 39.39 -15.82 46.74
N ALA A 241 39.61 -14.54 46.40
CA ALA A 241 40.94 -13.93 46.47
C ALA A 241 41.44 -13.79 47.92
N VAL A 242 40.56 -13.42 48.86
CA VAL A 242 40.88 -13.36 50.30
C VAL A 242 41.18 -14.75 50.87
N LEU A 243 40.41 -15.77 50.48
CA LEU A 243 40.66 -17.17 50.89
C LEU A 243 41.99 -17.69 50.33
N LEU A 244 42.35 -17.33 49.09
CA LEU A 244 43.65 -17.67 48.51
C LEU A 244 44.80 -16.94 49.22
N GLU A 245 44.64 -15.65 49.55
CA GLU A 245 45.64 -14.89 50.32
C GLU A 245 45.90 -15.54 51.69
N ALA A 246 44.84 -15.95 52.39
CA ALA A 246 44.97 -16.67 53.66
C ALA A 246 45.74 -17.99 53.49
N LEU A 247 45.49 -18.72 52.40
CA LEU A 247 46.15 -19.99 52.11
C LEU A 247 47.62 -19.82 51.70
N VAL A 248 47.94 -18.79 50.92
CA VAL A 248 49.32 -18.41 50.57
C VAL A 248 50.08 -18.02 51.83
N ARG A 249 49.47 -17.21 52.71
CA ARG A 249 50.07 -16.85 54.00
C ARG A 249 50.31 -18.09 54.87
N HIS A 250 49.39 -19.04 54.92
CA HIS A 250 49.58 -20.30 55.64
C HIS A 250 50.74 -21.13 55.05
N PHE A 251 50.85 -21.19 53.72
CA PHE A 251 51.95 -21.85 53.03
C PHE A 251 53.30 -21.19 53.35
N ASP A 252 53.38 -19.86 53.32
CA ASP A 252 54.58 -19.09 53.65
C ASP A 252 54.99 -19.29 55.13
N LEU A 253 54.02 -19.33 56.05
CA LEU A 253 54.24 -19.68 57.46
C LEU A 253 54.75 -21.12 57.61
N CYS A 254 54.21 -22.08 56.85
CA CYS A 254 54.72 -23.45 56.82
C CYS A 254 56.17 -23.53 56.32
N VAL A 255 56.50 -22.80 55.26
CA VAL A 255 57.86 -22.72 54.73
C VAL A 255 58.81 -22.12 55.76
N THR A 256 58.40 -21.02 56.41
CA THR A 256 59.20 -20.33 57.44
C THR A 256 59.44 -21.23 58.65
N ALA A 257 58.39 -21.87 59.17
CA ALA A 257 58.49 -22.81 60.29
C ALA A 257 59.43 -23.99 59.97
N VAL A 258 59.37 -24.57 58.76
CA VAL A 258 60.26 -25.66 58.34
C VAL A 258 61.70 -25.18 58.21
N LYS A 259 61.95 -23.96 57.70
CA LYS A 259 63.33 -23.43 57.59
C LYS A 259 64.00 -23.19 58.94
N HIS A 260 63.25 -22.83 59.99
CA HIS A 260 63.77 -22.61 61.35
C HIS A 260 64.07 -23.91 62.13
N THR A 261 63.72 -25.09 61.58
CA THR A 261 64.08 -26.39 62.18
C THR A 261 65.44 -26.90 61.69
N GLU A 262 66.17 -27.58 62.57
CA GLU A 262 67.47 -28.20 62.25
C GLU A 262 67.32 -29.19 61.07
N GLY A 263 67.96 -28.88 59.93
CA GLY A 263 67.89 -29.69 58.71
C GLY A 263 66.64 -29.48 57.83
N GLY A 264 65.64 -28.71 58.28
CA GLY A 264 64.40 -28.48 57.54
C GLY A 264 64.55 -27.58 56.31
N GLY A 265 65.57 -26.70 56.26
CA GLY A 265 65.82 -25.84 55.10
C GLY A 265 66.09 -26.59 53.78
N ALA A 266 66.71 -27.77 53.84
CA ALA A 266 66.92 -28.63 52.67
C ALA A 266 65.62 -29.35 52.24
N ALA A 267 64.79 -29.76 53.21
CA ALA A 267 63.49 -30.39 52.98
C ALA A 267 62.47 -29.41 52.38
N ALA A 268 62.42 -28.18 52.92
CA ALA A 268 61.59 -27.10 52.36
C ALA A 268 61.96 -26.82 50.91
N ARG A 269 63.26 -26.70 50.58
CA ARG A 269 63.72 -26.50 49.19
C ARG A 269 63.34 -27.66 48.27
N SER A 270 63.48 -28.91 48.72
CA SER A 270 63.09 -30.08 47.90
C SER A 270 61.59 -30.13 47.59
N ILE A 271 60.72 -29.72 48.52
CA ILE A 271 59.25 -29.76 48.34
C ILE A 271 58.76 -28.58 47.51
N THR A 272 59.41 -27.43 47.66
CA THR A 272 59.05 -26.17 47.00
C THR A 272 59.66 -26.01 45.60
N GLN A 273 60.75 -26.72 45.28
CA GLN A 273 61.33 -26.80 43.93
C GLN A 273 60.39 -27.49 42.91
N ASP A 274 59.40 -28.23 43.41
CA ASP A 274 58.38 -28.95 42.64
C ASP A 274 57.01 -28.23 42.67
N VAL A 275 56.97 -26.94 43.02
CA VAL A 275 55.74 -26.12 42.87
C VAL A 275 55.48 -25.95 41.37
N PRO A 276 54.24 -26.21 40.90
CA PRO A 276 53.97 -26.25 39.47
C PRO A 276 54.41 -24.96 38.77
N ALA A 277 55.25 -25.09 37.75
CA ALA A 277 55.71 -24.02 36.87
C ALA A 277 54.58 -23.27 36.13
N GLN A 278 53.31 -23.66 36.33
CA GLN A 278 52.11 -22.96 35.84
C GLN A 278 51.82 -21.66 36.61
N VAL A 279 52.51 -21.42 37.73
CA VAL A 279 52.54 -20.11 38.41
C VAL A 279 53.47 -19.12 37.68
N GLN A 280 54.31 -19.59 36.76
CA GLN A 280 55.20 -18.79 35.90
C GLN A 280 54.64 -18.67 34.48
N GLY A 281 53.71 -17.73 34.31
CA GLY A 281 53.38 -17.11 33.03
C GLY A 281 52.32 -17.83 32.19
N THR A 282 51.23 -17.11 31.89
CA THR A 282 50.86 -16.65 30.52
C THR A 282 49.58 -15.79 30.52
N SER A 283 49.39 -14.89 31.48
CA SER A 283 48.36 -13.85 31.35
C SER A 283 48.67 -12.63 32.21
N ASP A 284 48.57 -11.46 31.58
CA ASP A 284 48.89 -10.10 32.05
C ASP A 284 48.06 -9.62 33.26
N ALA A 285 47.29 -10.51 33.90
CA ALA A 285 46.25 -10.15 34.85
C ALA A 285 46.63 -10.30 36.33
N MET A 286 47.76 -10.95 36.67
CA MET A 286 48.24 -11.02 38.06
C MET A 286 49.77 -11.31 38.11
N PRO A 287 50.65 -10.30 38.02
CA PRO A 287 52.08 -10.52 37.78
C PRO A 287 52.94 -10.99 38.97
N HIS A 288 52.43 -11.07 40.21
CA HIS A 288 53.34 -11.06 41.37
C HIS A 288 53.27 -12.22 42.36
N ILE A 289 52.26 -13.10 42.29
CA ILE A 289 52.13 -14.17 43.31
C ILE A 289 53.27 -15.21 43.18
N GLY A 290 53.66 -15.56 41.95
CA GLY A 290 54.77 -16.48 41.72
C GLY A 290 56.13 -15.93 42.13
N GLU A 291 56.41 -14.68 41.74
CA GLU A 291 57.68 -14.03 42.06
C GLU A 291 57.84 -13.77 43.57
N GLU A 292 56.76 -13.40 44.28
CA GLU A 292 56.79 -13.18 45.73
C GLU A 292 57.02 -14.47 46.53
N ILE A 293 56.38 -15.58 46.13
CA ILE A 293 56.60 -16.90 46.76
C ILE A 293 58.06 -17.34 46.56
N HIS A 294 58.64 -17.13 45.37
CA HIS A 294 60.04 -17.43 45.09
C HIS A 294 61.03 -16.48 45.79
N ALA A 295 60.66 -15.21 46.00
CA ALA A 295 61.46 -14.23 46.74
C ALA A 295 61.52 -14.56 48.24
N ASN A 296 60.37 -14.86 48.88
CA ASN A 296 60.29 -15.31 50.27
C ASN A 296 60.98 -16.66 50.51
N LEU A 297 61.02 -17.52 49.49
CA LEU A 297 61.79 -18.77 49.52
C LEU A 297 63.29 -18.55 49.70
N ASN A 298 63.83 -17.46 49.13
CA ASN A 298 65.27 -17.17 49.07
C ASN A 298 65.72 -16.08 50.06
N ALA A 299 64.81 -15.47 50.80
CA ALA A 299 65.12 -14.46 51.82
C ALA A 299 65.95 -15.04 52.99
N PRO A 300 66.99 -14.32 53.48
CA PRO A 300 67.69 -14.66 54.72
C PRO A 300 66.73 -14.76 55.92
N LEU A 301 66.97 -15.70 56.82
CA LEU A 301 66.15 -15.91 58.02
C LEU A 301 66.33 -14.74 58.99
N ASP A 302 65.24 -14.08 59.38
CA ASP A 302 65.26 -13.15 60.51
C ASP A 302 65.44 -13.94 61.82
N PRO A 303 66.27 -13.45 62.77
CA PRO A 303 66.47 -14.12 64.04
C PRO A 303 65.18 -14.06 64.86
N MET A 304 64.49 -15.20 64.97
CA MET A 304 63.23 -15.34 65.68
C MET A 304 63.46 -15.91 67.07
N THR A 305 62.75 -15.39 68.08
CA THR A 305 62.86 -15.90 69.45
C THR A 305 62.10 -17.23 69.61
N ASP A 306 62.54 -18.09 70.53
CA ASP A 306 61.89 -19.39 70.79
C ASP A 306 60.41 -19.24 71.20
N ALA A 307 60.06 -18.13 71.84
CA ALA A 307 58.67 -17.80 72.22
C ALA A 307 57.80 -17.48 70.99
N GLU A 308 58.30 -16.67 70.06
CA GLU A 308 57.63 -16.38 68.79
C GLU A 308 57.48 -17.64 67.94
N TYR A 309 58.46 -18.56 68.00
CA TYR A 309 58.42 -19.84 67.28
C TYR A 309 57.31 -20.77 67.78
N VAL A 310 57.15 -20.89 69.10
CA VAL A 310 56.05 -21.68 69.68
C VAL A 310 54.68 -21.08 69.32
N GLU A 311 54.55 -19.76 69.33
CA GLU A 311 53.31 -19.08 68.93
C GLU A 311 52.97 -19.33 67.45
N MET A 312 53.94 -19.14 66.54
CA MET A 312 53.79 -19.39 65.10
C MET A 312 53.37 -20.84 64.81
N VAL A 313 53.99 -21.79 65.49
CA VAL A 313 53.68 -23.21 65.34
C VAL A 313 52.26 -23.54 65.85
N SER A 314 51.79 -22.86 66.90
CA SER A 314 50.41 -23.02 67.38
C SER A 314 49.38 -22.51 66.38
N VAL A 315 49.67 -21.38 65.72
CA VAL A 315 48.83 -20.81 64.65
C VAL A 315 48.81 -21.74 63.44
N LEU A 316 49.97 -22.27 63.05
CA LEU A 316 50.09 -23.22 61.94
C LEU A 316 49.27 -24.49 62.19
N MET A 317 49.32 -25.06 63.40
CA MET A 317 48.52 -26.24 63.73
C MET A 317 47.01 -25.97 63.66
N LYS A 318 46.58 -24.77 64.01
CA LYS A 318 45.17 -24.37 63.91
C LYS A 318 44.76 -24.17 62.45
N ASP A 319 45.53 -23.40 61.69
CA ASP A 319 45.28 -23.13 60.28
C ASP A 319 45.30 -24.42 59.43
N ALA A 320 46.16 -25.39 59.78
CA ALA A 320 46.23 -26.67 59.09
C ALA A 320 44.95 -27.51 59.22
N LEU A 321 44.16 -27.31 60.28
CA LEU A 321 42.84 -27.96 60.44
C LEU A 321 41.76 -27.27 59.60
N GLU A 322 41.85 -25.95 59.44
CA GLU A 322 40.87 -25.13 58.71
C GLU A 322 41.16 -25.07 57.19
N ALA A 323 42.38 -25.43 56.76
CA ALA A 323 42.82 -25.31 55.37
C ALA A 323 42.01 -26.14 54.36
N GLU A 324 41.52 -27.33 54.75
CA GLU A 324 40.67 -28.14 53.87
C GLU A 324 39.26 -27.53 53.72
N ASP A 325 38.72 -26.93 54.78
CA ASP A 325 37.43 -26.24 54.76
C ASP A 325 37.49 -24.99 53.87
N VAL A 326 38.59 -24.22 53.94
CA VAL A 326 38.83 -23.07 53.05
C VAL A 326 38.90 -23.50 51.58
N VAL A 327 39.55 -24.64 51.28
CA VAL A 327 39.59 -25.17 49.90
C VAL A 327 38.20 -25.60 49.43
N ALA A 328 37.39 -26.22 50.30
CA ALA A 328 36.01 -26.58 49.99
C ALA A 328 35.16 -25.31 49.73
N GLU A 329 35.33 -24.25 50.52
CA GLU A 329 34.64 -22.97 50.30
C GLU A 329 35.02 -22.34 48.94
N ILE A 330 36.30 -22.35 48.57
CA ILE A 330 36.75 -21.90 47.24
C ILE A 330 36.09 -22.72 46.12
N GLN A 331 35.91 -24.03 46.32
CA GLN A 331 35.24 -24.92 45.36
C GLN A 331 33.74 -24.63 45.24
N ASP A 332 33.04 -24.42 46.35
CA ASP A 332 31.62 -24.07 46.33
C ASP A 332 31.39 -22.73 45.64
N ARG A 333 32.26 -21.74 45.93
CA ARG A 333 32.20 -20.41 45.31
C ARG A 333 32.41 -20.45 43.81
N ILE A 334 33.39 -21.22 43.31
CA ILE A 334 33.59 -21.31 41.85
C ILE A 334 32.40 -21.99 41.16
N LEU A 335 31.77 -22.99 41.79
CA LEU A 335 30.56 -23.63 41.24
C LEU A 335 29.38 -22.64 41.17
N GLU A 336 29.20 -21.80 42.19
CA GLU A 336 28.21 -20.71 42.16
C GLU A 336 28.51 -19.70 41.03
N MET A 337 29.78 -19.31 40.87
CA MET A 337 30.21 -18.40 39.80
C MET A 337 29.96 -19.00 38.40
N GLU A 338 30.23 -20.30 38.18
CA GLU A 338 29.97 -20.98 36.92
C GLU A 338 28.46 -21.02 36.59
N SER A 339 27.61 -21.29 37.58
CA SER A 339 26.15 -21.25 37.45
C SER A 339 25.64 -19.85 37.09
N ILE A 340 26.18 -18.81 37.75
CA ILE A 340 25.85 -17.41 37.41
C ILE A 340 26.30 -17.08 35.98
N HIS A 341 27.51 -17.51 35.59
CA HIS A 341 28.05 -17.29 34.25
C HIS A 341 27.22 -17.97 33.15
N GLU A 342 26.74 -19.19 33.38
CA GLU A 342 25.84 -19.88 32.45
C GLU A 342 24.54 -19.10 32.27
N ARG A 343 23.98 -18.56 33.36
CA ARG A 343 22.78 -17.72 33.30
C ARG A 343 23.02 -16.42 32.51
N ILE A 344 24.15 -15.74 32.71
CA ILE A 344 24.55 -14.55 31.93
C ILE A 344 24.67 -14.92 30.44
N SER A 345 25.33 -16.04 30.11
CA SER A 345 25.50 -16.51 28.74
C SER A 345 24.17 -16.85 28.07
N ALA A 346 23.27 -17.53 28.79
CA ALA A 346 21.93 -17.84 28.29
C ALA A 346 21.10 -16.56 28.02
N GLN A 347 21.24 -15.55 28.88
CA GLN A 347 20.60 -14.26 28.68
C GLN A 347 21.16 -13.52 27.46
N ARG A 348 22.48 -13.52 27.26
CA ARG A 348 23.12 -12.95 26.07
C ARG A 348 22.59 -13.62 24.79
N GLY A 349 22.60 -14.96 24.74
CA GLY A 349 22.09 -15.70 23.57
C GLY A 349 20.62 -15.44 23.27
N ALA A 350 19.79 -15.24 24.31
CA ALA A 350 18.40 -14.84 24.12
C ALA A 350 18.27 -13.43 23.51
N LEU A 351 19.12 -12.49 23.92
CA LEU A 351 19.14 -11.14 23.37
C LEU A 351 19.63 -11.12 21.91
N GLU A 352 20.65 -11.91 21.58
CA GLU A 352 21.13 -12.11 20.21
C GLU A 352 20.03 -12.66 19.30
N ALA A 353 19.29 -13.68 19.76
CA ALA A 353 18.16 -14.24 19.02
C ALA A 353 17.07 -13.19 18.74
N VAL A 354 16.76 -12.33 19.73
CA VAL A 354 15.80 -11.22 19.57
C VAL A 354 16.33 -10.16 18.59
N SER A 355 17.61 -9.83 18.66
CA SER A 355 18.27 -8.90 17.74
C SER A 355 18.23 -9.41 16.31
N ASN A 356 18.59 -10.68 16.09
CA ASN A 356 18.56 -11.32 14.77
C ASN A 356 17.14 -11.33 14.19
N ALA A 357 16.13 -11.71 14.97
CA ALA A 357 14.74 -11.64 14.54
C ALA A 357 14.30 -10.20 14.18
N THR A 358 14.81 -9.19 14.89
CA THR A 358 14.54 -7.77 14.58
C THR A 358 15.22 -7.34 13.28
N LEU A 359 16.45 -7.79 13.04
CA LEU A 359 17.20 -7.54 11.81
C LEU A 359 16.55 -8.20 10.60
N GLU A 360 16.04 -9.43 10.72
CA GLU A 360 15.29 -10.11 9.67
C GLU A 360 14.06 -9.29 9.24
N ILE A 361 13.27 -8.80 10.20
CA ILE A 361 12.12 -7.93 9.93
C ILE A 361 12.56 -6.64 9.24
N HIS A 362 13.66 -6.04 9.70
CA HIS A 362 14.20 -4.83 9.10
C HIS A 362 14.67 -5.03 7.67
N GLN A 363 15.39 -6.13 7.40
CA GLN A 363 15.82 -6.48 6.06
C GLN A 363 14.61 -6.70 5.14
N HIS A 364 13.61 -7.46 5.59
CA HIS A 364 12.39 -7.67 4.80
C HIS A 364 11.68 -6.35 4.49
N LEU A 365 11.51 -5.48 5.48
CA LEU A 365 10.87 -4.17 5.30
C LEU A 365 11.70 -3.25 4.39
N SER A 366 13.02 -3.27 4.51
CA SER A 366 13.93 -2.49 3.67
C SER A 366 13.89 -2.96 2.21
N THR A 367 13.96 -4.27 1.97
CA THR A 367 13.81 -4.84 0.63
C THR A 367 12.45 -4.50 0.03
N LEU A 368 11.36 -4.60 0.81
CA LEU A 368 10.03 -4.22 0.38
C LEU A 368 9.99 -2.73 -0.02
N ALA A 369 10.52 -1.85 0.84
CA ALA A 369 10.51 -0.40 0.63
C ALA A 369 11.29 0.03 -0.61
N ILE A 370 12.43 -0.63 -0.89
CA ILE A 370 13.30 -0.25 -2.01
C ILE A 370 12.80 -0.85 -3.34
N THR A 371 12.40 -2.13 -3.33
CA THR A 371 12.18 -2.86 -4.58
C THR A 371 10.72 -2.95 -5.01
N ARG A 372 9.79 -3.12 -4.06
CA ARG A 372 8.39 -3.48 -4.36
C ARG A 372 7.40 -2.36 -4.09
N LEU A 373 7.61 -1.57 -3.04
CA LEU A 373 6.72 -0.46 -2.69
C LEU A 373 6.61 0.58 -3.82
N PRO A 374 7.70 0.99 -4.51
CA PRO A 374 7.58 1.90 -5.64
C PRO A 374 6.78 1.29 -6.80
N GLN A 375 6.86 -0.02 -6.99
CA GLN A 375 6.08 -0.73 -7.99
C GLN A 375 4.59 -0.76 -7.64
N TYR A 376 4.22 -0.98 -6.38
CA TYR A 376 2.82 -0.95 -5.96
C TYR A 376 2.23 0.46 -6.09
N ILE A 377 3.00 1.49 -5.71
CA ILE A 377 2.60 2.89 -5.84
C ILE A 377 2.49 3.28 -7.32
N SER A 378 3.44 2.89 -8.17
CA SER A 378 3.39 3.19 -9.60
C SER A 378 2.19 2.52 -10.28
N GLN A 379 1.79 1.31 -9.85
CA GLN A 379 0.57 0.67 -10.35
C GLN A 379 -0.70 1.43 -9.96
N ALA A 380 -0.78 1.97 -8.75
CA ALA A 380 -1.89 2.83 -8.34
C ALA A 380 -1.95 4.13 -9.17
N HIS A 381 -0.79 4.73 -9.46
CA HIS A 381 -0.70 5.88 -10.36
C HIS A 381 -1.09 5.54 -11.80
N ASN A 382 -0.62 4.41 -12.33
CA ASN A 382 -0.98 3.94 -13.67
C ASN A 382 -2.48 3.75 -13.79
N PHE A 383 -3.12 3.09 -12.81
CA PHE A 383 -4.57 2.97 -12.78
C PHE A 383 -5.27 4.33 -12.74
N THR A 384 -4.79 5.27 -11.91
CA THR A 384 -5.38 6.61 -11.82
C THR A 384 -5.27 7.36 -13.16
N ASN A 385 -4.13 7.25 -13.84
CA ASN A 385 -3.91 7.89 -15.14
C ASN A 385 -4.80 7.29 -16.23
N VAL A 386 -4.84 5.96 -16.33
CA VAL A 386 -5.73 5.24 -17.26
C VAL A 386 -7.18 5.60 -16.95
N TRP A 387 -7.57 5.63 -15.67
CA TRP A 387 -8.92 6.00 -15.27
C TRP A 387 -9.28 7.42 -15.69
N ASN A 388 -8.41 8.40 -15.46
CA ASN A 388 -8.68 9.79 -15.86
C ASN A 388 -8.83 9.93 -17.38
N GLU A 389 -7.92 9.31 -18.15
CA GLU A 389 -7.96 9.35 -19.62
C GLU A 389 -9.22 8.68 -20.18
N GLU A 390 -9.55 7.49 -19.67
CA GLU A 390 -10.74 6.75 -20.11
C GLU A 390 -12.03 7.40 -19.61
N HIS A 391 -12.05 7.99 -18.42
CA HIS A 391 -13.21 8.74 -17.92
C HIS A 391 -13.55 9.95 -18.78
N ASP A 392 -12.53 10.68 -19.25
CA ASP A 392 -12.74 11.80 -20.18
C ASP A 392 -13.26 11.30 -21.54
N ARG A 393 -12.78 10.14 -22.03
CA ARG A 393 -13.34 9.49 -23.23
C ARG A 393 -14.79 9.06 -23.04
N ILE A 394 -15.11 8.46 -21.90
CA ILE A 394 -16.48 8.04 -21.57
C ILE A 394 -17.40 9.25 -21.49
N LYS A 395 -16.97 10.34 -20.85
CA LYS A 395 -17.73 11.60 -20.80
C LYS A 395 -17.96 12.20 -22.18
N SER A 396 -16.92 12.28 -23.01
CA SER A 396 -17.08 12.75 -24.40
C SER A 396 -18.09 11.89 -25.15
N GLY A 397 -17.97 10.57 -25.06
CA GLY A 397 -18.90 9.68 -25.72
C GLY A 397 -20.33 9.75 -25.18
N LEU A 398 -20.50 10.01 -23.88
CA LEU A 398 -21.80 10.29 -23.27
C LEU A 398 -22.44 11.55 -23.87
N THR A 399 -21.66 12.63 -24.04
CA THR A 399 -22.15 13.85 -24.68
C THR A 399 -22.49 13.61 -26.16
N GLU A 400 -21.70 12.82 -26.88
CA GLU A 400 -21.97 12.45 -28.27
C GLU A 400 -23.24 11.60 -28.40
N LEU A 401 -23.47 10.63 -27.50
CA LEU A 401 -24.71 9.85 -27.46
C LEU A 401 -25.93 10.75 -27.21
N SER A 402 -25.82 11.68 -26.25
CA SER A 402 -26.89 12.64 -25.96
C SER A 402 -27.17 13.55 -27.15
N ASN A 403 -26.14 14.06 -27.83
CA ASN A 403 -26.30 14.89 -29.02
C ASN A 403 -26.97 14.10 -30.15
N LEU A 404 -26.57 12.84 -30.34
CA LEU A 404 -27.14 11.98 -31.37
C LEU A 404 -28.60 11.62 -31.09
N HIS A 405 -28.93 11.39 -29.81
CA HIS A 405 -30.31 11.23 -29.36
C HIS A 405 -31.15 12.47 -29.70
N SER A 406 -30.66 13.68 -29.37
CA SER A 406 -31.37 14.93 -29.70
C SER A 406 -31.51 15.17 -31.20
N LEU A 407 -30.52 14.79 -32.00
CA LEU A 407 -30.58 14.86 -33.47
C LEU A 407 -31.67 13.94 -34.02
N TYR A 408 -31.78 12.72 -33.49
CA TYR A 408 -32.77 11.74 -33.92
C TYR A 408 -34.19 12.11 -33.48
N GLU A 409 -34.36 12.69 -32.29
CA GLU A 409 -35.64 13.31 -31.91
C GLU A 409 -35.99 14.48 -32.84
N GLY A 410 -35.06 15.39 -33.09
CA GLY A 410 -35.27 16.51 -34.02
C GLY A 410 -35.61 16.04 -35.44
N PHE A 411 -35.06 14.91 -35.88
CA PHE A 411 -35.40 14.31 -37.17
C PHE A 411 -36.84 13.76 -37.21
N LEU A 412 -37.31 13.15 -36.11
CA LEU A 412 -38.71 12.73 -36.00
C LEU A 412 -39.66 13.94 -36.08
N ASP A 413 -39.34 15.02 -35.37
CA ASP A 413 -40.16 16.23 -35.36
C ASP A 413 -40.15 16.97 -36.71
N ALA A 414 -39.01 16.97 -37.39
CA ALA A 414 -38.88 17.51 -38.74
C ALA A 414 -39.72 16.71 -39.75
N TYR A 415 -39.83 15.38 -39.59
CA TYR A 415 -40.69 14.55 -40.43
C TYR A 415 -42.18 14.85 -40.24
N ASP A 416 -42.65 14.98 -38.99
CA ASP A 416 -44.03 15.37 -38.70
C ASP A 416 -44.31 16.78 -39.27
N SER A 417 -43.36 17.71 -39.14
CA SER A 417 -43.44 19.05 -39.72
C SER A 417 -43.47 19.04 -41.26
N LEU A 418 -42.73 18.13 -41.90
CA LEU A 418 -42.76 17.96 -43.37
C LEU A 418 -44.13 17.53 -43.86
N ILE A 419 -44.80 16.62 -43.16
CA ILE A 419 -46.18 16.18 -43.47
C ILE A 419 -47.13 17.39 -43.44
N LEU A 420 -47.04 18.21 -42.39
CA LEU A 420 -47.86 19.42 -42.25
C LEU A 420 -47.58 20.45 -43.35
N GLU A 421 -46.31 20.66 -43.70
CA GLU A 421 -45.92 21.60 -44.76
C GLU A 421 -46.42 21.15 -46.14
N VAL A 422 -46.34 19.86 -46.44
CA VAL A 422 -46.86 19.29 -47.70
C VAL A 422 -48.37 19.46 -47.77
N HIS A 423 -49.08 19.23 -46.66
CA HIS A 423 -50.51 19.50 -46.57
C HIS A 423 -50.84 20.99 -46.79
N ARG A 424 -50.08 21.90 -46.15
CA ARG A 424 -50.24 23.36 -46.33
C ARG A 424 -50.06 23.76 -47.80
N ARG A 425 -49.02 23.26 -48.47
CA ARG A 425 -48.79 23.52 -49.91
C ARG A 425 -49.93 22.99 -50.78
N SER A 426 -50.46 21.81 -50.47
CA SER A 426 -51.64 21.27 -51.16
C SER A 426 -52.87 22.16 -50.99
N GLN A 427 -53.12 22.70 -49.79
CA GLN A 427 -54.24 23.61 -49.55
C GLN A 427 -54.08 24.93 -50.34
N ILE A 428 -52.88 25.51 -50.34
CA ILE A 428 -52.60 26.73 -51.11
C ILE A 428 -52.81 26.48 -52.59
N ARG A 429 -52.30 25.35 -53.12
CA ARG A 429 -52.54 24.96 -54.51
C ARG A 429 -54.03 24.87 -54.82
N SER A 430 -54.82 24.20 -53.98
CA SER A 430 -56.27 24.12 -54.18
C SER A 430 -56.95 25.50 -54.17
N ARG A 431 -56.50 26.42 -53.30
CA ARG A 431 -57.00 27.80 -53.26
C ARG A 431 -56.62 28.59 -54.51
N VAL A 432 -55.37 28.49 -54.99
CA VAL A 432 -54.93 29.09 -56.25
C VAL A 432 -55.74 28.55 -57.43
N GLU A 433 -55.95 27.23 -57.48
CA GLU A 433 -56.78 26.58 -58.53
C GLU A 433 -58.25 27.01 -58.46
N LYS A 434 -58.78 27.30 -57.27
CA LYS A 434 -60.12 27.88 -57.13
C LYS A 434 -60.16 29.31 -57.69
N VAL A 435 -59.21 30.16 -57.32
CA VAL A 435 -59.13 31.54 -57.83
C VAL A 435 -58.97 31.55 -59.35
N LEU A 436 -58.08 30.72 -59.92
CA LEU A 436 -57.91 30.63 -61.37
C LEU A 436 -59.19 30.18 -62.09
N ARG A 437 -59.94 29.23 -61.51
CA ARG A 437 -61.25 28.83 -62.05
C ARG A 437 -62.26 29.96 -61.99
N ASP A 438 -62.38 30.63 -60.84
CA ASP A 438 -63.31 31.76 -60.66
C ASP A 438 -62.96 32.92 -61.61
N THR A 439 -61.68 33.23 -61.78
CA THR A 439 -61.21 34.26 -62.72
C THR A 439 -61.44 33.85 -64.17
N ARG A 440 -61.19 32.58 -64.54
CA ARG A 440 -61.49 32.08 -65.90
C ARG A 440 -62.97 32.19 -66.21
N ASN A 441 -63.84 31.86 -65.26
CA ASN A 441 -65.28 32.00 -65.43
C ASN A 441 -65.70 33.47 -65.61
N LYS A 442 -65.11 34.39 -64.84
CA LYS A 442 -65.35 35.84 -65.00
C LYS A 442 -64.84 36.37 -66.34
N LEU A 443 -63.65 35.96 -66.79
CA LEU A 443 -63.09 36.36 -68.08
C LEU A 443 -63.93 35.84 -69.25
N ASN A 444 -64.39 34.59 -69.18
CA ASN A 444 -65.30 34.04 -70.17
C ASN A 444 -66.63 34.82 -70.22
N HIS A 445 -67.16 35.22 -69.06
CA HIS A 445 -68.38 36.03 -69.00
C HIS A 445 -68.19 37.40 -69.66
N LEU A 446 -67.09 38.11 -69.34
CA LEU A 446 -66.77 39.40 -69.99
C LEU A 446 -66.53 39.25 -71.50
N TYR A 447 -65.93 38.14 -71.92
CA TYR A 447 -65.76 37.82 -73.33
C TYR A 447 -67.11 37.66 -74.04
N GLU A 448 -68.04 36.91 -73.45
CA GLU A 448 -69.41 36.74 -73.98
C GLU A 448 -70.17 38.08 -74.05
N GLU A 449 -70.02 38.94 -73.02
CA GLU A 449 -70.58 40.29 -73.02
C GLU A 449 -70.00 41.18 -74.14
N ASP A 450 -68.67 41.18 -74.36
CA ASP A 450 -68.02 41.96 -75.44
C ASP A 450 -68.40 41.41 -76.84
N VAL A 451 -68.47 40.09 -77.01
CA VAL A 451 -68.96 39.47 -78.26
C VAL A 451 -70.39 39.96 -78.54
N ALA A 452 -71.28 39.90 -77.55
CA ALA A 452 -72.68 40.31 -77.69
C ALA A 452 -72.80 41.81 -78.00
N ALA A 453 -72.03 42.66 -77.30
CA ALA A 453 -72.03 44.11 -77.53
C ALA A 453 -71.49 44.49 -78.91
N ARG A 454 -70.39 43.87 -79.37
CA ARG A 454 -69.84 44.09 -80.72
C ARG A 454 -70.76 43.57 -81.81
N GLU A 455 -71.43 42.44 -81.59
CA GLU A 455 -72.42 41.93 -82.53
C GLU A 455 -73.63 42.85 -82.62
N ALA A 456 -74.16 43.33 -81.49
CA ALA A 456 -75.23 44.33 -81.47
C ALA A 456 -74.83 45.61 -82.22
N PHE A 457 -73.63 46.15 -81.94
CA PHE A 457 -73.11 47.31 -82.65
C PHE A 457 -72.96 47.07 -84.16
N ARG A 458 -72.45 45.89 -84.55
CA ARG A 458 -72.32 45.50 -85.97
C ARG A 458 -73.67 45.42 -86.66
N VAL A 459 -74.70 44.89 -86.00
CA VAL A 459 -76.07 44.82 -86.54
C VAL A 459 -76.70 46.21 -86.66
N GLU A 460 -76.49 47.10 -85.69
CA GLU A 460 -77.13 48.41 -85.66
C GLU A 460 -76.43 49.47 -86.55
N GLN A 461 -75.10 49.47 -86.62
CA GLN A 461 -74.30 50.53 -87.25
C GLN A 461 -73.39 50.04 -88.38
N GLY A 462 -73.26 48.72 -88.57
CA GLY A 462 -72.30 48.13 -89.52
C GLY A 462 -72.55 48.51 -90.98
N ASP A 463 -73.81 48.63 -91.40
CA ASP A 463 -74.18 48.98 -92.78
C ASP A 463 -73.78 50.42 -93.17
N PHE A 464 -73.56 51.28 -92.18
CA PHE A 464 -73.20 52.69 -92.37
C PHE A 464 -71.69 52.95 -92.26
N LEU A 465 -70.89 51.94 -91.90
CA LEU A 465 -69.45 52.07 -91.66
C LEU A 465 -68.66 51.36 -92.76
N PRO A 466 -67.83 52.09 -93.53
CA PRO A 466 -66.89 51.47 -94.47
C PRO A 466 -65.92 50.56 -93.73
N SER A 467 -65.63 49.38 -94.29
CA SER A 467 -64.76 48.36 -93.67
C SER A 467 -63.32 48.82 -93.39
N ASP A 468 -62.89 49.95 -93.95
CA ASP A 468 -61.53 50.51 -93.85
C ASP A 468 -61.40 51.65 -92.82
N ILE A 469 -62.49 52.01 -92.11
CA ILE A 469 -62.42 53.10 -91.11
C ILE A 469 -61.60 52.71 -89.86
N TRP A 470 -61.63 51.43 -89.50
CA TRP A 470 -60.83 50.86 -88.43
C TRP A 470 -60.69 49.33 -88.62
N PRO A 471 -59.47 48.80 -88.83
CA PRO A 471 -59.25 47.35 -89.01
C PRO A 471 -59.78 46.49 -87.84
N GLY A 472 -59.84 47.07 -86.64
CA GLY A 472 -60.28 46.40 -85.42
C GLY A 472 -61.77 46.08 -85.34
N ILE A 473 -62.59 46.64 -86.23
CA ILE A 473 -64.04 46.42 -86.23
C ILE A 473 -64.42 44.96 -86.57
N THR A 474 -63.52 44.22 -87.23
CA THR A 474 -63.68 42.81 -87.60
C THR A 474 -62.93 41.83 -86.69
N HIS A 475 -62.10 42.33 -85.77
CA HIS A 475 -61.33 41.48 -84.88
C HIS A 475 -62.21 40.85 -83.79
N ALA A 476 -61.99 39.56 -83.54
CA ALA A 476 -62.61 38.87 -82.42
C ALA A 476 -62.15 39.50 -81.08
N PRO A 477 -62.98 39.43 -80.02
CA PRO A 477 -62.58 39.88 -78.69
C PRO A 477 -61.32 39.15 -78.19
N MET A 478 -60.62 39.79 -77.27
CA MET A 478 -59.38 39.24 -76.72
C MET A 478 -59.64 37.99 -75.88
N GLN A 479 -58.78 36.97 -76.01
CA GLN A 479 -58.80 35.78 -75.15
C GLN A 479 -57.55 35.75 -74.26
N VAL A 480 -57.75 35.44 -72.98
CA VAL A 480 -56.67 35.38 -71.98
C VAL A 480 -56.45 33.93 -71.56
N GLN A 481 -55.20 33.48 -71.60
CA GLN A 481 -54.80 32.14 -71.18
C GLN A 481 -53.81 32.22 -70.00
N PHE A 482 -54.05 31.43 -68.96
CA PHE A 482 -53.11 31.28 -67.84
C PHE A 482 -52.11 30.16 -68.12
N LEU A 483 -50.82 30.46 -67.98
CA LEU A 483 -49.72 29.50 -68.11
C LEU A 483 -49.09 29.24 -66.74
N ARG A 484 -48.80 27.98 -66.42
CA ARG A 484 -48.05 27.60 -65.22
C ARG A 484 -46.56 27.60 -65.54
N LEU A 485 -45.78 28.27 -64.70
CA LEU A 485 -44.32 28.30 -64.78
C LEU A 485 -43.72 27.56 -63.58
N ALA A 486 -42.57 26.92 -63.76
CA ALA A 486 -41.84 26.34 -62.64
C ALA A 486 -41.27 27.46 -61.73
N GLY A 487 -41.11 27.17 -60.44
CA GLY A 487 -40.70 28.16 -59.43
C GLY A 487 -39.45 28.95 -59.85
N GLY A 488 -39.49 30.28 -59.69
CA GLY A 488 -38.38 31.19 -60.00
C GLY A 488 -38.23 31.63 -61.46
N GLN A 489 -39.11 31.18 -62.38
CA GLN A 489 -39.00 31.51 -63.81
C GLN A 489 -39.80 32.75 -64.25
N LEU A 490 -40.58 33.38 -63.36
CA LEU A 490 -41.40 34.55 -63.70
C LEU A 490 -40.56 35.75 -64.16
N GLU A 491 -39.38 35.93 -63.56
CA GLU A 491 -38.47 37.05 -63.85
C GLU A 491 -37.79 36.90 -65.23
N ARG A 492 -37.41 35.67 -65.59
CA ARG A 492 -36.83 35.36 -66.91
C ARG A 492 -37.81 35.55 -68.07
N VAL A 493 -39.11 35.37 -67.84
CA VAL A 493 -40.14 35.60 -68.87
C VAL A 493 -40.36 37.10 -69.08
N LEU A 494 -40.21 37.92 -68.03
CA LEU A 494 -40.32 39.37 -68.12
C LEU A 494 -39.11 40.01 -68.83
N GLU A 495 -37.90 39.48 -68.61
CA GLU A 495 -36.68 39.93 -69.31
C GLU A 495 -36.77 39.68 -70.83
N ASN A 496 -37.25 38.49 -71.24
CA ASN A 496 -37.45 38.17 -72.66
C ASN A 496 -38.61 38.94 -73.32
N ALA A 497 -39.51 39.55 -72.54
CA ALA A 497 -40.62 40.35 -73.06
C ALA A 497 -40.25 41.83 -73.28
N GLN A 498 -39.11 42.30 -72.75
CA GLN A 498 -38.66 43.70 -72.89
C GLN A 498 -37.78 43.95 -74.13
N ASP A 499 -37.27 42.91 -74.81
CA ASP A 499 -36.38 43.02 -75.99
C ASP A 499 -37.05 42.61 -77.32
N GLY A 500 -38.27 43.09 -77.59
CA GLY A 500 -38.98 42.80 -78.85
C GLY A 500 -39.78 43.97 -79.41
N GLU A 501 -39.18 44.78 -80.28
CA GLU A 501 -39.90 45.73 -81.15
C GLU A 501 -40.72 45.01 -82.24
N PRO A 502 -41.83 45.61 -82.72
CA PRO A 502 -42.68 45.02 -83.74
C PRO A 502 -42.17 45.35 -85.15
N SER A 503 -41.99 44.33 -86.00
CA SER A 503 -41.93 44.52 -87.46
C SER A 503 -42.95 43.60 -88.12
N ASP A 504 -43.71 44.21 -89.03
CA ASP A 504 -44.91 43.68 -89.65
C ASP A 504 -44.56 42.95 -90.97
N SER A 505 -44.92 41.67 -91.07
CA SER A 505 -45.35 41.02 -92.32
C SER A 505 -45.92 39.62 -92.04
N THR A 506 -47.12 39.37 -92.55
CA THR A 506 -47.94 38.16 -92.44
C THR A 506 -47.50 37.07 -93.45
N PRO A 507 -48.21 35.92 -93.57
CA PRO A 507 -48.44 34.86 -92.58
C PRO A 507 -47.96 33.49 -93.12
N SER A 508 -47.36 32.62 -92.30
CA SER A 508 -47.14 31.23 -92.73
C SER A 508 -47.37 30.23 -91.61
N ALA A 509 -48.43 29.45 -91.82
CA ALA A 509 -48.60 28.05 -91.47
C ALA A 509 -48.16 27.62 -90.07
N ALA A 510 -49.20 27.42 -89.24
CA ALA A 510 -49.33 26.35 -88.28
C ALA A 510 -48.27 25.24 -88.40
N LYS A 511 -47.25 25.30 -87.54
CA LYS A 511 -46.53 24.13 -87.08
C LYS A 511 -46.79 23.98 -85.59
N SER A 512 -47.60 22.98 -85.28
CA SER A 512 -47.72 22.34 -83.98
C SER A 512 -46.34 22.15 -83.37
N ILE A 513 -45.96 23.02 -82.43
CA ILE A 513 -44.97 22.68 -81.42
C ILE A 513 -45.76 22.08 -80.26
N ASN A 514 -46.00 20.79 -80.45
CA ASN A 514 -46.32 19.83 -79.42
C ASN A 514 -45.08 19.70 -78.52
N THR A 515 -44.84 20.67 -77.65
CA THR A 515 -43.88 20.56 -76.54
C THR A 515 -44.65 20.26 -75.28
N GLY A 516 -44.34 19.11 -74.72
CA GLY A 516 -45.14 18.42 -73.73
C GLY A 516 -45.41 19.22 -72.48
N PHE A 517 -46.46 18.75 -71.80
CA PHE A 517 -46.75 18.96 -70.39
C PHE A 517 -45.48 18.76 -69.54
N GLY A 518 -44.66 19.82 -69.42
CA GLY A 518 -43.52 19.87 -68.51
C GLY A 518 -44.04 20.18 -67.11
N GLU A 519 -44.28 19.11 -66.36
CA GLU A 519 -44.48 19.00 -64.91
C GLU A 519 -44.37 20.32 -64.13
N GLY A 520 -45.52 20.94 -63.86
CA GLY A 520 -45.63 21.83 -62.72
C GLY A 520 -45.40 21.06 -61.42
N GLU A 521 -44.99 21.76 -60.36
CA GLU A 521 -44.74 21.21 -59.01
C GLU A 521 -45.76 20.11 -58.64
N ILE A 522 -45.30 18.86 -58.53
CA ILE A 522 -46.14 17.73 -58.12
C ILE A 522 -46.20 17.74 -56.60
N ILE A 523 -47.29 18.26 -56.04
CA ILE A 523 -47.54 18.23 -54.60
C ILE A 523 -48.36 16.96 -54.31
N PRO A 524 -47.84 15.99 -53.54
CA PRO A 524 -48.57 14.77 -53.24
C PRO A 524 -49.81 15.06 -52.39
N SER A 525 -50.94 14.41 -52.70
CA SER A 525 -52.15 14.48 -51.86
C SER A 525 -52.03 13.52 -50.68
N LEU A 526 -52.02 14.05 -49.47
CA LEU A 526 -51.94 13.26 -48.23
C LEU A 526 -53.35 12.99 -47.66
N PRO A 527 -53.62 11.77 -47.14
CA PRO A 527 -54.85 11.46 -46.39
C PRO A 527 -54.96 12.32 -45.11
N LYS A 528 -56.20 12.67 -44.73
CA LYS A 528 -56.46 13.51 -43.53
C LYS A 528 -55.95 12.87 -42.24
N ASP A 529 -56.09 11.54 -42.11
CA ASP A 529 -55.71 10.79 -40.92
C ASP A 529 -54.21 10.90 -40.61
N VAL A 530 -53.37 10.94 -41.66
CA VAL A 530 -51.90 11.07 -41.54
C VAL A 530 -51.51 12.48 -41.08
N VAL A 531 -52.25 13.50 -41.54
CA VAL A 531 -52.04 14.90 -41.15
C VAL A 531 -52.51 15.13 -39.70
N GLU A 532 -53.62 14.53 -39.30
CA GLU A 532 -54.12 14.58 -37.92
C GLU A 532 -53.18 13.86 -36.96
N GLN A 533 -52.66 12.68 -37.33
CA GLN A 533 -51.65 11.98 -36.53
C GLN A 533 -50.36 12.80 -36.40
N ALA A 534 -49.83 13.39 -37.48
CA ALA A 534 -48.66 14.26 -37.40
C ALA A 534 -48.90 15.47 -36.49
N TYR A 535 -50.09 16.07 -36.53
CA TYR A 535 -50.47 17.16 -35.65
C TYR A 535 -50.57 16.74 -34.18
N LEU A 536 -51.12 15.56 -33.90
CA LEU A 536 -51.21 15.01 -32.55
C LEU A 536 -49.84 14.68 -31.98
N ASN A 537 -48.97 14.02 -32.75
CA ASN A 537 -47.60 13.69 -32.35
C ASN A 537 -46.81 14.95 -31.96
N LEU A 538 -46.90 16.00 -32.79
CA LEU A 538 -46.21 17.26 -32.55
C LEU A 538 -46.77 17.99 -31.32
N LYS A 539 -48.09 17.91 -31.10
CA LYS A 539 -48.76 18.47 -29.91
C LYS A 539 -48.46 17.71 -28.62
N GLU A 540 -48.34 16.38 -28.68
CA GLU A 540 -47.96 15.56 -27.54
C GLU A 540 -46.49 15.76 -27.15
N ARG A 541 -45.59 15.87 -28.13
CA ARG A 541 -44.17 16.15 -27.86
C ARG A 541 -43.92 17.56 -27.36
N THR A 542 -44.58 18.58 -27.92
CA THR A 542 -44.46 19.96 -27.41
C THR A 542 -44.98 20.10 -25.98
N LYS A 543 -45.99 19.32 -25.59
CA LYS A 543 -46.44 19.22 -24.19
C LYS A 543 -45.50 18.45 -23.26
N ALA A 544 -44.64 17.57 -23.79
CA ALA A 544 -43.66 16.83 -23.00
C ALA A 544 -42.39 17.66 -22.69
N PHE A 545 -42.21 18.78 -23.39
CA PHE A 545 -41.10 19.74 -23.22
C PHE A 545 -41.46 20.98 -22.37
N GLU A 546 -42.74 21.17 -22.00
CA GLU A 546 -43.23 22.13 -20.99
C GLU A 546 -43.37 21.45 -19.62
#